data_AF-A0AAW4UU70-F1
#
_entry.id   AF-A0AAW4UU70-F1
#
_cell.length_a   1.000
_cell.length_b   1.000
_cell.length_c   1.000
_cell.angle_alpha   90.00
_cell.angle_beta   90.00
_cell.angle_gamma   90.00
#
_symmetry.space_group_name_H-M   'P 1'
#
loop_
_entity.id
_entity.type
_entity.pdbx_description
1 polymer ?
#
loop_
_entity_poly.entity_id
_entity_poly.type
_entity_poly.pdbx_seq_one_letter_code
_entity_poly.pdbx_strand_id
1 'polypeptide(L)' 'MNCKKIMKKYLIIFALVLVISQARNEKILASSVIQIIGQPQSVSGEVYTPISMSVTASGENLSYQWEYYD' A
#
# COMPACT_ATOMS: atom_id res chain seq x y z
N MET A 1 -36.39 40.07 -14.45
CA MET A 1 -35.52 38.92 -14.12
C MET A 1 -35.56 37.92 -15.27
N ASN A 2 -34.45 37.71 -16.00
CA ASN A 2 -34.50 37.03 -17.31
C ASN A 2 -34.22 35.52 -17.15
N CYS A 3 -35.26 34.69 -17.34
CA CYS A 3 -35.22 33.22 -17.16
C CYS A 3 -34.04 32.57 -17.90
N LYS A 4 -33.66 33.07 -19.09
CA LYS A 4 -32.49 32.58 -19.83
C LYS A 4 -31.17 32.76 -19.09
N LYS A 5 -31.01 33.85 -18.33
CA LYS A 5 -29.81 34.11 -17.50
C LYS A 5 -29.77 33.18 -16.28
N ILE A 6 -30.93 32.91 -15.69
CA ILE A 6 -31.06 32.01 -14.54
C ILE A 6 -30.73 30.57 -14.97
N MET A 7 -31.31 30.11 -16.07
CA MET A 7 -31.05 28.77 -16.63
C MET A 7 -29.57 28.58 -16.97
N LYS A 8 -28.91 29.58 -17.56
CA LYS A 8 -27.46 29.53 -17.82
C LYS A 8 -26.63 29.46 -16.54
N LYS A 9 -27.03 30.17 -15.48
CA LYS A 9 -26.33 30.14 -14.18
C LYS A 9 -26.43 28.76 -13.54
N TYR A 10 -27.59 28.12 -13.57
CA TYR A 10 -27.75 26.74 -13.07
C TYR A 10 -26.94 25.73 -13.90
N LEU A 11 -26.89 25.90 -15.23
CA LEU A 11 -26.07 25.05 -16.11
C LEU A 11 -24.57 25.14 -15.78
N ILE A 12 -24.06 26.35 -15.51
CA ILE A 12 -22.66 26.58 -15.14
C ILE A 12 -22.34 25.96 -13.78
N ILE A 13 -23.22 26.14 -12.79
CA ILE A 13 -23.04 25.56 -11.45
C ILE A 13 -23.04 24.03 -11.53
N PHE A 14 -23.95 23.43 -12.30
CA PHE A 14 -24.02 21.98 -12.50
C PHE A 14 -22.74 21.43 -13.16
N ALA A 15 -22.24 22.10 -14.20
CA ALA A 15 -20.99 21.72 -14.85
C ALA A 15 -19.79 21.81 -13.90
N LEU A 16 -19.71 22.84 -13.05
CA LEU A 16 -18.66 22.97 -12.04
C LEU A 16 -18.71 21.83 -11.01
N VAL A 17 -19.90 21.48 -10.51
CA VAL A 17 -20.08 20.37 -9.55
C VAL A 17 -19.66 19.04 -10.16
N LEU A 18 -20.01 18.80 -11.44
CA LEU A 18 -19.60 17.58 -12.16
C LEU A 18 -18.08 17.49 -12.35
N VAL A 19 -17.39 18.60 -12.60
CA VAL A 19 -15.92 18.58 -12.74
C VAL A 19 -15.25 18.25 -11.40
N ILE A 20 -15.77 18.80 -10.30
CA ILE A 20 -15.21 18.57 -8.95
C ILE A 20 -15.48 17.13 -8.47
N SER A 21 -16.59 16.50 -8.87
CA SER A 21 -16.89 15.10 -8.50
C SER A 21 -15.92 14.09 -9.13
N GLN A 22 -15.33 14.41 -10.28
CA GLN A 22 -14.37 13.53 -10.97
C GLN A 22 -12.93 13.67 -10.45
N ALA A 23 -12.65 14.62 -9.54
CA ALA A 23 -11.31 14.92 -9.06
C ALA A 23 -10.90 14.08 -7.82
N ARG A 24 -11.50 12.90 -7.61
CA ARG A 24 -10.98 11.93 -6.63
C ARG A 24 -9.91 11.06 -7.29
N ASN A 25 -8.70 11.59 -7.36
CA ASN A 25 -7.52 10.79 -7.65
C ASN A 25 -7.11 10.06 -6.37
N GLU A 26 -7.74 8.93 -6.08
CA GLU A 26 -7.17 8.02 -5.08
C GLU A 26 -5.93 7.39 -5.71
N LYS A 27 -4.76 7.96 -5.38
CA LYS A 27 -3.50 7.23 -5.54
C LYS A 27 -3.69 5.99 -4.70
N ILE A 28 -4.01 4.87 -5.36
CA ILE A 28 -4.03 3.56 -4.74
C ILE A 28 -2.66 3.41 -4.12
N LEU A 29 -2.57 3.62 -2.80
CA LEU A 29 -1.45 3.19 -2.01
C LEU A 29 -1.58 1.68 -2.11
N ALA A 30 -0.92 1.11 -3.12
CA ALA A 30 -0.58 -0.30 -3.11
C ALA A 30 0.18 -0.46 -1.80
N SER A 31 -0.55 -0.85 -0.75
CA SER A 31 0.02 -1.29 0.51
C SER A 31 1.02 -2.34 0.07
N SER A 32 2.31 -2.03 0.20
CA SER A 32 3.38 -2.94 -0.16
C SER A 32 3.21 -4.12 0.78
N VAL A 33 2.49 -5.14 0.33
CA VAL A 33 2.09 -6.26 1.17
C VAL A 33 3.37 -6.86 1.72
N ILE A 34 3.53 -6.73 3.04
CA ILE A 34 4.68 -7.31 3.72
C ILE A 34 4.42 -8.81 3.82
N GLN A 35 5.30 -9.59 3.21
CA GLN A 35 5.14 -11.04 3.13
C GLN A 35 6.50 -11.71 3.25
N ILE A 36 6.58 -12.78 4.05
CA ILE A 36 7.73 -13.69 4.02
C ILE A 36 7.60 -14.56 2.78
N ILE A 37 8.55 -14.44 1.86
CA ILE A 37 8.63 -15.18 0.60
C ILE A 37 9.70 -16.28 0.62
N GLY A 38 10.56 -16.30 1.64
CA GLY A 38 11.55 -17.34 1.86
C GLY A 38 11.67 -17.65 3.35
N GLN A 39 11.29 -18.87 3.73
CA GLN A 39 11.38 -19.35 5.11
C GLN A 39 12.79 -19.86 5.41
N PRO A 40 13.30 -19.68 6.65
CA PRO A 40 14.52 -20.33 7.07
C PRO A 40 14.39 -21.86 6.96
N GLN A 41 15.45 -22.50 6.49
CA GLN A 41 15.52 -23.95 6.36
C GLN A 41 16.22 -24.55 7.58
N SER A 42 15.92 -25.82 7.87
CA SER A 42 16.67 -26.57 8.88
C SER A 42 18.13 -26.68 8.47
N VAL A 43 19.04 -26.33 9.38
CA VAL A 43 20.49 -26.47 9.21
C VAL A 43 20.99 -27.49 10.23
N SER A 44 21.85 -28.40 9.80
CA SER A 44 22.61 -29.29 10.68
C SER A 44 24.07 -28.88 10.65
N GLY A 45 24.72 -28.87 11.80
CA GLY A 45 26.11 -28.47 11.95
C GLY A 45 26.76 -29.19 13.13
N GLU A 46 28.09 -29.11 13.19
CA GLU A 46 28.84 -29.65 14.30
C GLU A 46 28.68 -28.76 15.54
N VAL A 47 28.72 -29.38 16.72
CA VAL A 47 28.63 -28.65 17.98
C VAL A 47 29.78 -27.64 18.07
N TYR A 48 29.49 -26.43 18.54
CA TYR A 48 30.40 -25.28 18.60
C TYR A 48 30.80 -24.66 17.26
N THR A 49 30.18 -25.06 16.15
CA THR A 49 30.34 -24.37 14.87
C THR A 49 29.24 -23.32 14.67
N PRO A 50 29.58 -22.13 14.14
CA PRO A 50 28.57 -21.13 13.83
C PRO A 50 27.71 -21.59 12.65
N ILE A 51 26.40 -21.32 12.74
CA ILE A 51 25.45 -21.55 11.64
C ILE A 51 24.93 -20.23 11.09
N SER A 52 24.52 -20.22 9.84
CA SER A 52 23.88 -19.08 9.19
C SER A 52 22.47 -19.45 8.77
N MET A 53 21.51 -18.58 9.04
CA MET A 53 20.10 -18.72 8.67
C MET A 53 19.64 -17.46 7.93
N SER A 54 18.75 -17.62 6.96
CA SER A 54 18.24 -16.53 6.14
C SER A 54 16.72 -16.59 6.05
N VAL A 55 16.09 -15.41 6.11
CA VAL A 55 14.67 -15.20 5.81
C VAL A 55 14.58 -14.15 4.70
N THR A 56 13.64 -14.31 3.78
CA THR A 56 13.42 -13.34 2.69
C THR A 56 12.00 -12.82 2.77
N ALA A 57 11.84 -11.50 2.77
CA ALA A 57 10.55 -10.83 2.78
C ALA A 57 10.43 -9.82 1.64
N SER A 58 9.21 -9.66 1.11
CA SER A 58 8.84 -8.59 0.18
C SER A 58 8.15 -7.46 0.94
N GLY A 59 8.25 -6.24 0.42
CA GLY A 59 7.64 -5.04 1.02
C GLY A 59 8.66 -3.92 1.21
N GLU A 60 8.22 -2.80 1.76
CA GLU A 60 9.06 -1.64 2.07
C GLU A 60 9.14 -1.43 3.59
N ASN A 61 10.17 -0.71 4.06
CA ASN A 61 10.37 -0.36 5.48
C ASN A 61 10.37 -1.57 6.44
N LEU A 62 10.99 -2.67 6.00
CA LEU A 62 11.04 -3.94 6.75
C LEU A 62 11.90 -3.83 8.00
N SER A 63 11.43 -4.42 9.10
CA SER A 63 12.19 -4.69 10.32
C SER A 63 12.21 -6.19 10.59
N TYR A 64 13.32 -6.72 11.11
CA TYR A 64 13.51 -8.15 11.35
C TYR A 64 13.69 -8.44 12.84
N GLN A 65 13.11 -9.53 13.33
CA GLN A 65 13.36 -10.07 14.66
C GLN A 65 13.50 -11.59 14.56
N TRP A 66 14.40 -12.14 15.35
CA TRP A 66 14.58 -13.58 15.50
C TRP A 66 13.97 -14.02 16.82
N GLU A 67 13.19 -15.10 16.77
CA GLU A 67 12.64 -15.77 17.95
C GLU A 67 13.16 -17.21 17.96
N TYR A 68 13.54 -17.68 19.13
CA TYR A 68 13.82 -19.09 19.38
C TYR A 68 12.86 -19.57 20.47
N TYR A 69 12.45 -20.83 20.40
CA TYR A 69 11.64 -21.47 21.42
C TYR A 69 12.48 -22.58 22.08
N ASP A 70 12.36 -22.68 23.40
CA ASP A 70 12.93 -23.76 24.22
C ASP A 70 12.12 -25.06 24.15
#